data_AF-A0A958G425-F1
#
_entry.id   AF-A0A958G425-F1
#
_cell.length_a   1.000
_cell.length_b   1.000
_cell.length_c   1.000
_cell.angle_alpha   90.00
_cell.angle_beta   90.00
_cell.angle_gamma   90.00
#
_symmetry.space_group_name_H-M   'P 1'
#
loop_
_entity.id
_entity.type
_entity.pdbx_description
1 polymer ?
#
loop_
_entity_poly.entity_id
_entity_poly.type
_entity_poly.pdbx_seq_one_letter_code
_entity_poly.pdbx_strand_id
1 'polypeptide(L)'
;VNVNCPAGDPWKSETRSVAMVLADDNTRLCSGFLINNLRQDQTPYFMVAEHCLSPDYQTWLFIFNYQSPGCGNIDGPLDQSISGASLVAKHHATDFALLHLSDTPPLAYGVYYAGWSALNTPPSSSATIHHPRGDIKKISIDNDPAVSSSWPGTPPNSHWKVIDWDLGTTEVGSSGSPLFNQNHQAVGWLHGGAAACENDEPDWYGKLAFAWYYGNTPAERLKDWLDPDNSGTLTLAGLDPNLPYPDITHTPLPNTEELYGPYLVEATVTTIYQLAAVRLYFGLDSTVSDSLTMTPAGNDLFTAAIPGYGQPADYCYFIAAVDTGGRISTHPWGAPEELHCFRAAPDLTPPQIVHIPLGNQPLSIWPAEISADVSDNLAVAAVWVDYSVNGGAGGSGSFDLLPGSGTTYLGSFPIPAASLSAGDTIAYRIVAEDNSQLSNRATHPASGDHRFQAIDQLGRILIVNDDSGNQNVEYTGLKGRALRDPRQYPFGLSAQLMAARLTAIGFSAVIEEVEDTDPASWGNYDLLISSSGFNDEPVGAGWFRAALESWVSDTSHKLLVEGGEVGYAATIYPEYPSFAAAVLHTGDW
;
A
#
# COMPACT_ATOMS: atom_id res chain seq x y z
N VAL A 1 39.96 1.75 -5.36
CA VAL A 1 39.23 2.97 -4.94
C VAL A 1 37.88 2.59 -4.35
N ASN A 2 37.29 3.32 -3.38
CA ASN A 2 35.95 2.93 -2.86
C ASN A 2 34.89 2.98 -3.98
N VAL A 3 33.99 2.00 -4.04
CA VAL A 3 32.96 1.92 -5.09
C VAL A 3 32.02 3.13 -5.13
N ASN A 4 31.81 3.82 -4.00
CA ASN A 4 30.99 5.02 -3.92
C ASN A 4 31.79 6.33 -4.16
N CYS A 5 33.02 6.25 -4.70
CA CYS A 5 33.73 7.38 -5.28
C CYS A 5 33.27 7.64 -6.73
N PRO A 6 33.57 8.82 -7.32
CA PRO A 6 33.17 9.14 -8.70
C PRO A 6 33.55 8.09 -9.76
N ALA A 7 34.66 7.37 -9.55
CA ALA A 7 35.08 6.28 -10.44
C ALA A 7 34.08 5.11 -10.52
N GLY A 8 33.29 4.86 -9.47
CA GLY A 8 32.29 3.80 -9.44
C GLY A 8 30.89 4.27 -9.85
N ASP A 9 30.67 5.56 -10.11
CA ASP A 9 29.34 6.06 -10.51
C ASP A 9 28.75 5.37 -11.75
N PRO A 10 29.54 5.05 -12.80
CA PRO A 10 29.05 4.29 -13.95
C PRO A 10 28.67 2.84 -13.62
N TRP A 11 29.17 2.29 -12.50
CA TRP A 11 29.17 0.86 -12.18
C TRP A 11 28.20 0.49 -11.04
N LYS A 12 27.18 1.30 -10.80
CA LYS A 12 26.26 1.13 -9.65
C LYS A 12 25.45 -0.17 -9.69
N SER A 13 25.11 -0.65 -10.87
CA SER A 13 24.40 -1.92 -11.03
C SER A 13 25.32 -3.09 -10.71
N GLU A 14 26.48 -3.14 -11.36
CA GLU A 14 27.46 -4.22 -11.19
C GLU A 14 27.98 -4.30 -9.75
N THR A 15 28.11 -3.16 -9.08
CA THR A 15 28.51 -3.07 -7.66
C THR A 15 27.59 -3.90 -6.76
N ARG A 16 26.29 -3.96 -7.05
CA ARG A 16 25.28 -4.70 -6.25
C ARG A 16 25.29 -6.21 -6.54
N SER A 17 26.05 -6.67 -7.53
CA SER A 17 26.25 -8.11 -7.78
C SER A 17 27.36 -8.72 -6.94
N VAL A 18 28.35 -7.92 -6.53
CA VAL A 18 29.56 -8.38 -5.84
C VAL A 18 29.33 -8.49 -4.34
N ALA A 19 29.81 -9.59 -3.76
CA ALA A 19 29.79 -9.84 -2.33
C ALA A 19 31.18 -10.28 -1.81
N MET A 20 31.40 -10.04 -0.53
CA MET A 20 32.54 -10.59 0.21
C MET A 20 32.22 -12.02 0.65
N VAL A 21 33.17 -12.93 0.50
CA VAL A 21 33.05 -14.32 0.95
C VAL A 21 33.80 -14.51 2.25
N LEU A 22 33.10 -14.97 3.28
CA LEU A 22 33.61 -15.21 4.63
C LEU A 22 33.50 -16.71 4.95
N ALA A 23 34.62 -17.36 5.24
CA ALA A 23 34.66 -18.76 5.66
C ALA A 23 34.25 -18.95 7.13
N ASP A 24 34.00 -20.20 7.55
CA ASP A 24 33.47 -20.51 8.88
C ASP A 24 34.39 -20.12 10.04
N ASP A 25 35.70 -20.04 9.78
CA ASP A 25 36.71 -19.57 10.72
C ASP A 25 36.77 -18.03 10.82
N ASN A 26 35.82 -17.33 10.19
CA ASN A 26 35.77 -15.88 10.00
C ASN A 26 36.90 -15.31 9.13
N THR A 27 37.57 -16.14 8.33
CA THR A 27 38.51 -15.65 7.32
C THR A 27 37.75 -14.96 6.20
N ARG A 28 38.03 -13.67 5.99
CA ARG A 28 37.56 -12.92 4.82
C ARG A 28 38.37 -13.36 3.62
N LEU A 29 37.88 -14.41 2.97
CA LEU A 29 38.67 -15.28 2.13
C LEU A 29 38.84 -14.73 0.72
N CYS A 30 37.72 -14.43 0.07
CA CYS A 30 37.66 -14.10 -1.35
C CYS A 30 36.51 -13.13 -1.67
N SER A 31 36.42 -12.76 -2.94
CA SER A 31 35.29 -12.04 -3.52
C SER A 31 34.50 -12.96 -4.43
N GLY A 32 33.28 -12.58 -4.75
CA GLY A 32 32.49 -13.24 -5.79
C GLY A 32 31.31 -12.40 -6.21
N PHE A 33 30.50 -12.90 -7.14
CA PHE A 33 29.39 -12.13 -7.68
C PHE A 33 28.23 -13.00 -8.17
N LEU A 34 27.00 -12.49 -8.04
CA LEU A 34 25.83 -13.08 -8.67
C LEU A 34 25.88 -12.92 -10.19
N ILE A 35 25.55 -13.98 -10.92
CA ILE A 35 25.56 -14.01 -12.39
C ILE A 35 24.19 -14.41 -12.94
N ASN A 36 23.70 -13.68 -13.94
CA ASN A 36 22.41 -13.95 -14.58
C ASN A 36 22.47 -15.19 -15.50
N ASN A 37 21.33 -15.78 -15.83
CA ASN A 37 21.19 -16.86 -16.81
C ASN A 37 20.07 -16.53 -17.81
N LEU A 38 20.03 -17.23 -18.96
CA LEU A 38 19.10 -16.89 -20.05
C LEU A 38 17.61 -17.09 -19.74
N ARG A 39 17.26 -17.82 -18.68
CA ARG A 39 15.88 -17.85 -18.18
C ARG A 39 15.50 -16.61 -17.39
N GLN A 40 16.49 -15.81 -16.96
CA GLN A 40 16.32 -14.60 -16.16
C GLN A 40 15.44 -14.85 -14.93
N ASP A 41 15.58 -16.04 -14.34
CA ASP A 41 14.71 -16.59 -13.30
C ASP A 41 15.21 -16.30 -11.87
N GLN A 42 16.23 -15.46 -11.74
CA GLN A 42 16.86 -15.10 -10.46
C GLN A 42 17.43 -16.30 -9.69
N THR A 43 17.74 -17.41 -10.38
CA THR A 43 18.50 -18.50 -9.76
C THR A 43 19.80 -17.93 -9.17
N PRO A 44 20.07 -18.09 -7.85
CA PRO A 44 21.19 -17.45 -7.15
C PRO A 44 22.53 -18.12 -7.44
N TYR A 45 22.90 -18.14 -8.72
CA TYR A 45 24.21 -18.52 -9.19
C TYR A 45 25.25 -17.48 -8.79
N PHE A 46 26.27 -17.93 -8.10
CA PHE A 46 27.32 -17.09 -7.53
C PHE A 46 28.69 -17.59 -7.98
N MET A 47 29.44 -16.73 -8.66
CA MET A 47 30.78 -17.01 -9.15
C MET A 47 31.84 -16.69 -8.10
N VAL A 48 32.77 -17.61 -7.92
CA VAL A 48 34.02 -17.45 -7.14
C VAL A 48 35.20 -18.08 -7.91
N ALA A 49 36.42 -17.86 -7.42
CA ALA A 49 37.59 -18.57 -7.92
C ALA A 49 37.68 -19.99 -7.32
N GLU A 50 38.16 -20.95 -8.11
CA GLU A 50 38.24 -22.35 -7.68
C GLU A 50 39.23 -22.55 -6.54
N HIS A 51 40.37 -21.86 -6.58
CA HIS A 51 41.38 -21.92 -5.54
C HIS A 51 40.91 -21.36 -4.18
N CYS A 52 39.80 -20.62 -4.15
CA CYS A 52 39.19 -20.17 -2.91
C CYS A 52 38.44 -21.31 -2.21
N LEU A 53 37.99 -22.34 -2.91
CA LEU A 53 37.17 -23.40 -2.33
C LEU A 53 37.92 -24.12 -1.20
N SER A 54 37.42 -23.96 0.03
CA SER A 54 37.83 -24.71 1.21
C SER A 54 36.84 -25.85 1.49
N PRO A 55 37.20 -26.88 2.29
CA PRO A 55 36.32 -28.03 2.54
C PRO A 55 34.94 -27.71 3.14
N ASP A 56 34.79 -26.54 3.74
CA ASP A 56 33.62 -25.98 4.45
C ASP A 56 32.82 -24.97 3.60
N TYR A 57 32.99 -24.95 2.27
CA TYR A 57 32.27 -23.98 1.42
C TYR A 57 30.73 -24.01 1.55
N GLN A 58 30.15 -25.10 2.07
CA GLN A 58 28.70 -25.22 2.23
C GLN A 58 28.13 -24.33 3.35
N THR A 59 28.97 -23.74 4.20
CA THR A 59 28.57 -22.95 5.38
C THR A 59 29.05 -21.50 5.34
N TRP A 60 29.83 -21.14 4.30
CA TRP A 60 30.29 -19.78 4.04
C TRP A 60 29.18 -18.73 4.08
N LEU A 61 29.57 -17.51 4.46
CA LEU A 61 28.73 -16.32 4.40
C LEU A 61 29.09 -15.45 3.19
N PHE A 62 28.06 -15.08 2.41
CA PHE A 62 28.15 -14.20 1.25
C PHE A 62 27.56 -12.84 1.64
N ILE A 63 28.41 -11.87 1.91
CA ILE A 63 28.02 -10.57 2.48
C ILE A 63 27.91 -9.53 1.36
N PHE A 64 26.68 -9.16 1.04
CA PHE A 64 26.34 -8.13 0.07
C PHE A 64 26.46 -6.74 0.69
N ASN A 65 26.62 -5.72 -0.16
CA ASN A 65 26.64 -4.30 0.21
C ASN A 65 27.60 -3.88 1.34
N TYR A 66 28.61 -4.70 1.66
CA TYR A 66 29.71 -4.32 2.54
C TYR A 66 30.63 -3.29 1.86
N GLN A 67 30.23 -2.03 1.85
CA GLN A 67 30.93 -0.95 1.16
C GLN A 67 30.79 0.36 1.92
N SER A 68 31.72 1.29 1.68
CA SER A 68 31.60 2.59 2.32
C SER A 68 30.42 3.39 1.79
N PRO A 69 29.65 4.10 2.62
CA PRO A 69 28.52 4.92 2.17
C PRO A 69 28.92 6.04 1.21
N GLY A 70 30.19 6.47 1.21
CA GLY A 70 30.71 7.47 0.27
C GLY A 70 32.15 7.18 -0.13
N CYS A 71 32.89 8.21 -0.54
CA CYS A 71 34.28 8.03 -0.98
C CYS A 71 35.28 7.92 0.19
N GLY A 72 34.86 8.22 1.42
CA GLY A 72 35.68 8.03 2.63
C GLY A 72 35.87 6.55 2.99
N ASN A 73 36.73 6.25 3.96
CA ASN A 73 36.96 4.89 4.46
C ASN A 73 36.14 4.65 5.73
N ILE A 74 34.85 4.31 5.54
CA ILE A 74 33.91 3.96 6.61
C ILE A 74 33.39 2.55 6.32
N ASP A 75 33.40 1.68 7.33
CA ASP A 75 32.90 0.31 7.19
C ASP A 75 31.41 0.26 6.83
N GLY A 76 31.07 -0.67 5.94
CA GLY A 76 29.69 -0.92 5.52
C GLY A 76 28.96 -1.91 6.43
N PRO A 77 27.66 -2.13 6.19
CA PRO A 77 26.88 -3.15 6.90
C PRO A 77 27.39 -4.56 6.60
N LEU A 78 27.25 -5.46 7.58
CA LEU A 78 27.56 -6.90 7.47
C LEU A 78 26.32 -7.79 7.60
N ASP A 79 25.15 -7.19 7.85
CA ASP A 79 23.88 -7.86 8.12
C ASP A 79 23.12 -8.31 6.86
N GLN A 80 23.62 -7.95 5.68
CA GLN A 80 23.05 -8.35 4.38
C GLN A 80 23.80 -9.55 3.81
N SER A 81 23.68 -10.69 4.51
CA SER A 81 24.39 -11.93 4.15
C SER A 81 23.45 -13.08 3.79
N ILE A 82 23.94 -14.00 2.96
CA ILE A 82 23.36 -15.34 2.76
C ILE A 82 24.33 -16.37 3.31
N SER A 83 23.82 -17.39 4.01
CA SER A 83 24.62 -18.49 4.55
C SER A 83 24.41 -19.75 3.73
N GLY A 84 25.53 -20.33 3.32
CA GLY A 84 25.60 -21.60 2.65
C GLY A 84 25.40 -21.57 1.14
N ALA A 85 25.97 -22.59 0.50
CA ALA A 85 25.89 -22.80 -0.93
C ALA A 85 26.13 -24.26 -1.30
N SER A 86 25.80 -24.62 -2.52
CA SER A 86 26.12 -25.90 -3.15
C SER A 86 27.00 -25.67 -4.38
N LEU A 87 27.92 -26.59 -4.65
CA LEU A 87 28.79 -26.53 -5.82
C LEU A 87 28.02 -27.00 -7.06
N VAL A 88 27.98 -26.15 -8.09
CA VAL A 88 27.28 -26.42 -9.36
C VAL A 88 28.26 -26.93 -10.42
N ALA A 89 29.33 -26.16 -10.65
CA ALA A 89 30.38 -26.50 -11.59
C ALA A 89 31.71 -25.87 -11.15
N LYS A 90 32.83 -26.49 -11.50
CA LYS A 90 34.15 -25.88 -11.33
C LYS A 90 35.16 -26.44 -12.30
N HIS A 91 36.21 -25.67 -12.58
CA HIS A 91 37.33 -26.18 -13.37
C HIS A 91 38.62 -25.39 -13.15
N HIS A 92 39.71 -26.11 -12.86
CA HIS A 92 41.04 -25.54 -12.60
C HIS A 92 41.63 -24.77 -13.81
N ALA A 93 41.31 -25.19 -15.04
CA ALA A 93 41.86 -24.55 -16.26
C ALA A 93 41.62 -23.04 -16.36
N THR A 94 40.51 -22.54 -15.81
CA THR A 94 40.20 -21.11 -15.72
C THR A 94 39.94 -20.70 -14.29
N ASP A 95 40.29 -21.54 -13.31
CA ASP A 95 40.15 -21.25 -11.88
C ASP A 95 38.74 -20.76 -11.49
N PHE A 96 37.69 -21.40 -12.00
CA PHE A 96 36.32 -21.00 -11.74
C PHE A 96 35.62 -22.00 -10.84
N ALA A 97 34.75 -21.49 -9.97
CA ALA A 97 33.70 -22.27 -9.35
C ALA A 97 32.37 -21.50 -9.38
N LEU A 98 31.35 -22.15 -9.92
CA LEU A 98 29.97 -21.71 -9.91
C LEU A 98 29.28 -22.37 -8.72
N LEU A 99 28.77 -21.56 -7.81
CA LEU A 99 27.98 -21.99 -6.67
C LEU A 99 26.51 -21.66 -6.90
N HIS A 100 25.63 -22.38 -6.23
CA HIS A 100 24.22 -22.03 -6.07
C HIS A 100 24.00 -21.75 -4.58
N LEU A 101 23.71 -20.49 -4.25
CA LEU A 101 23.49 -20.08 -2.86
C LEU A 101 22.29 -20.84 -2.27
N SER A 102 22.32 -21.07 -0.96
CA SER A 102 21.27 -21.84 -0.28
C SER A 102 19.91 -21.14 -0.28
N ASP A 103 19.88 -19.82 -0.39
CA ASP A 103 18.67 -19.00 -0.52
C ASP A 103 18.86 -17.90 -1.59
N THR A 104 17.75 -17.51 -2.21
CA THR A 104 17.71 -16.30 -3.05
C THR A 104 17.88 -15.07 -2.17
N PRO A 105 18.81 -14.14 -2.49
CA PRO A 105 18.96 -12.91 -1.74
C PRO A 105 17.64 -12.12 -1.63
N PRO A 106 17.24 -11.68 -0.43
CA PRO A 106 16.04 -10.86 -0.26
C PRO A 106 16.04 -9.64 -1.17
N LEU A 107 14.88 -9.30 -1.75
CA LEU A 107 14.73 -8.10 -2.60
C LEU A 107 15.24 -6.83 -1.90
N ALA A 108 15.02 -6.70 -0.59
CA ALA A 108 15.47 -5.58 0.24
C ALA A 108 17.00 -5.37 0.26
N TYR A 109 17.80 -6.38 -0.12
CA TYR A 109 19.25 -6.21 -0.27
C TYR A 109 19.60 -5.45 -1.56
N GLY A 110 18.66 -5.24 -2.48
CA GLY A 110 18.92 -4.48 -3.69
C GLY A 110 19.90 -5.17 -4.64
N VAL A 111 20.10 -6.49 -4.55
CA VAL A 111 21.16 -7.18 -5.32
C VAL A 111 20.92 -7.11 -6.82
N TYR A 112 22.00 -7.25 -7.59
CA TYR A 112 21.98 -7.32 -9.06
C TYR A 112 22.58 -8.64 -9.52
N TYR A 113 22.02 -9.25 -10.56
CA TYR A 113 22.60 -10.43 -11.22
C TYR A 113 23.39 -9.95 -12.43
N ALA A 114 24.71 -10.04 -12.38
CA ALA A 114 25.58 -9.52 -13.42
C ALA A 114 25.27 -10.16 -14.78
N GLY A 115 25.26 -9.34 -15.84
CA GLY A 115 25.29 -9.81 -17.21
C GLY A 115 26.64 -10.42 -17.55
N TRP A 116 26.73 -11.13 -18.67
CA TRP A 116 27.94 -11.83 -19.06
C TRP A 116 28.13 -11.89 -20.57
N SER A 117 29.38 -12.11 -20.99
CA SER A 117 29.76 -12.32 -22.39
C SER A 117 30.71 -13.51 -22.50
N ALA A 118 30.26 -14.54 -23.21
CA ALA A 118 31.02 -15.73 -23.59
C ALA A 118 31.75 -15.58 -24.94
N LEU A 119 31.77 -14.37 -25.51
CA LEU A 119 32.54 -14.06 -26.71
C LEU A 119 34.03 -14.01 -26.37
N ASN A 120 34.87 -14.68 -27.18
CA ASN A 120 36.33 -14.63 -27.03
C ASN A 120 36.92 -13.37 -27.68
N THR A 121 36.38 -12.21 -27.31
CA THR A 121 36.84 -10.90 -27.75
C THR A 121 37.44 -10.17 -26.54
N PRO A 122 38.68 -9.67 -26.62
CA PRO A 122 39.25 -8.93 -25.51
C PRO A 122 38.43 -7.68 -25.19
N PRO A 123 38.12 -7.42 -23.90
CA PRO A 123 37.59 -6.12 -23.46
C PRO A 123 38.49 -4.99 -23.96
N SER A 124 37.89 -3.90 -24.46
CA SER A 124 38.64 -2.70 -24.86
C SER A 124 39.00 -1.81 -23.67
N SER A 125 38.28 -2.00 -22.57
CA SER A 125 38.51 -1.42 -21.25
C SER A 125 37.88 -2.39 -20.25
N SER A 126 38.40 -2.40 -19.03
CA SER A 126 37.94 -3.30 -17.98
C SER A 126 37.71 -2.60 -16.65
N ALA A 127 36.79 -3.12 -15.86
CA ALA A 127 36.67 -2.79 -14.45
C ALA A 127 36.54 -4.05 -13.61
N THR A 128 37.09 -4.02 -12.39
CA THR A 128 36.86 -5.04 -11.38
C THR A 128 36.32 -4.42 -10.11
N ILE A 129 35.30 -5.05 -9.54
CA ILE A 129 34.73 -4.65 -8.26
C ILE A 129 34.98 -5.79 -7.27
N HIS A 130 35.61 -5.49 -6.15
CA HIS A 130 36.24 -6.53 -5.31
C HIS A 130 36.37 -6.11 -3.84
N HIS A 131 36.70 -7.09 -2.99
CA HIS A 131 36.99 -6.91 -1.56
C HIS A 131 38.48 -7.21 -1.27
N PRO A 132 39.40 -6.26 -1.53
CA PRO A 132 40.82 -6.49 -1.29
C PRO A 132 41.06 -6.65 0.21
N ARG A 133 41.69 -7.75 0.60
CA ARG A 133 41.99 -8.16 1.98
C ARG A 133 40.75 -8.26 2.87
N GLY A 134 39.59 -8.49 2.26
CA GLY A 134 38.30 -8.44 2.95
C GLY A 134 37.88 -7.04 3.40
N ASP A 135 38.47 -5.99 2.84
CA ASP A 135 38.10 -4.60 3.11
C ASP A 135 36.72 -4.27 2.47
N ILE A 136 36.17 -3.11 2.83
CA ILE A 136 35.00 -2.54 2.15
C ILE A 136 35.20 -2.54 0.63
N LYS A 137 34.11 -2.79 -0.10
CA LYS A 137 34.13 -2.97 -1.55
C LYS A 137 34.84 -1.83 -2.29
N LYS A 138 35.73 -2.18 -3.20
CA LYS A 138 36.51 -1.28 -4.04
C LYS A 138 36.25 -1.54 -5.53
N ILE A 139 36.58 -0.56 -6.35
CA ILE A 139 36.67 -0.64 -7.81
C ILE A 139 38.10 -0.32 -8.27
N SER A 140 38.54 -1.04 -9.31
CA SER A 140 39.73 -0.74 -10.10
C SER A 140 39.37 -0.72 -11.59
N ILE A 141 40.01 0.17 -12.37
CA ILE A 141 39.67 0.44 -13.77
C ILE A 141 40.95 0.38 -14.61
N ASP A 142 40.84 -0.23 -15.78
CA ASP A 142 41.83 -0.30 -16.84
C ASP A 142 41.16 0.23 -18.13
N ASN A 143 41.72 1.26 -18.74
CA ASN A 143 41.20 1.85 -19.98
C ASN A 143 41.86 1.26 -21.23
N ASP A 144 42.81 0.33 -21.06
CA ASP A 144 43.46 -0.35 -22.15
C ASP A 144 42.82 -1.73 -22.45
N PRO A 145 43.02 -2.26 -23.67
CA PRO A 145 42.51 -3.57 -24.01
C PRO A 145 43.22 -4.69 -23.22
N ALA A 146 42.43 -5.55 -22.57
CA ALA A 146 42.98 -6.74 -21.93
C ALA A 146 43.59 -7.69 -22.97
N VAL A 147 44.55 -8.53 -22.55
CA VAL A 147 45.28 -9.42 -23.46
C VAL A 147 44.90 -10.87 -23.21
N SER A 148 44.76 -11.66 -24.27
CA SER A 148 44.65 -13.12 -24.15
C SER A 148 45.98 -13.71 -23.64
N SER A 149 45.94 -14.39 -22.50
CA SER A 149 47.13 -14.94 -21.83
C SER A 149 46.81 -16.27 -21.13
N SER A 150 47.74 -16.76 -20.32
CA SER A 150 47.61 -18.00 -19.54
C SER A 150 48.22 -17.80 -18.16
N TRP A 151 47.61 -18.41 -17.14
CA TRP A 151 48.20 -18.50 -15.82
C TRP A 151 49.18 -19.69 -15.75
N PRO A 152 50.29 -19.62 -15.00
CA PRO A 152 51.19 -20.76 -14.82
C PRO A 152 50.45 -22.04 -14.42
N GLY A 153 50.66 -23.13 -15.17
CA GLY A 153 49.99 -24.42 -14.90
C GLY A 153 48.59 -24.57 -15.50
N THR A 154 48.09 -23.59 -16.26
CA THR A 154 46.80 -23.65 -16.94
C THR A 154 46.96 -23.77 -18.47
N PRO A 155 45.93 -24.20 -19.22
CA PRO A 155 46.00 -24.27 -20.67
C PRO A 155 46.29 -22.91 -21.33
N PRO A 156 46.90 -22.89 -22.54
CA PRO A 156 47.14 -21.66 -23.28
C PRO A 156 45.85 -20.84 -23.53
N ASN A 157 45.94 -19.51 -23.41
CA ASN A 157 44.84 -18.56 -23.69
C ASN A 157 43.60 -18.69 -22.78
N SER A 158 43.75 -19.36 -21.64
CA SER A 158 42.68 -19.57 -20.66
C SER A 158 42.34 -18.32 -19.83
N HIS A 159 43.18 -17.28 -19.85
CA HIS A 159 43.02 -16.08 -19.01
C HIS A 159 43.03 -14.78 -19.81
N TRP A 160 42.24 -13.80 -19.38
CA TRP A 160 42.48 -12.39 -19.70
C TRP A 160 43.57 -11.86 -18.79
N LYS A 161 44.50 -11.09 -19.34
CA LYS A 161 45.54 -10.40 -18.60
C LYS A 161 45.26 -8.89 -18.66
N VAL A 162 45.06 -8.29 -17.50
CA VAL A 162 45.15 -6.84 -17.31
C VAL A 162 46.63 -6.54 -17.08
N ILE A 163 47.24 -5.74 -17.94
CA ILE A 163 48.70 -5.50 -17.90
C ILE A 163 49.05 -4.68 -16.66
N ASP A 164 48.25 -3.65 -16.42
CA ASP A 164 48.33 -2.68 -15.35
C ASP A 164 46.94 -2.04 -15.15
N TRP A 165 46.66 -1.55 -13.94
CA TRP A 165 45.42 -0.84 -13.64
C TRP A 165 45.66 0.66 -13.71
N ASP A 166 44.97 1.39 -14.59
CA ASP A 166 45.01 2.87 -14.61
C ASP A 166 44.52 3.50 -13.31
N LEU A 167 43.61 2.81 -12.62
CA LEU A 167 43.06 3.26 -11.35
C LEU A 167 42.87 2.07 -10.39
N GLY A 168 43.50 2.15 -9.22
CA GLY A 168 43.39 1.13 -8.18
C GLY A 168 44.34 -0.04 -8.42
N THR A 169 44.06 -1.16 -7.77
CA THR A 169 44.80 -2.42 -7.85
C THR A 169 43.88 -3.56 -7.38
N THR A 170 44.30 -4.81 -7.49
CA THR A 170 43.75 -5.90 -6.67
C THR A 170 44.71 -6.25 -5.53
N GLU A 171 44.24 -7.00 -4.54
CA GLU A 171 45.08 -7.58 -3.48
C GLU A 171 44.56 -8.98 -3.10
N VAL A 172 45.26 -9.69 -2.22
CA VAL A 172 44.75 -10.93 -1.62
C VAL A 172 43.33 -10.72 -1.09
N GLY A 173 42.38 -11.61 -1.39
CA GLY A 173 40.95 -11.45 -1.06
C GLY A 173 40.10 -10.94 -2.23
N SER A 174 40.72 -10.34 -3.25
CA SER A 174 40.04 -9.99 -4.50
C SER A 174 39.73 -11.20 -5.38
N SER A 175 40.39 -12.35 -5.15
CA SER A 175 40.19 -13.59 -5.91
C SER A 175 38.71 -13.91 -6.09
N GLY A 176 38.32 -14.27 -7.32
CA GLY A 176 36.92 -14.52 -7.70
C GLY A 176 36.13 -13.28 -8.12
N SER A 177 36.65 -12.06 -7.94
CA SER A 177 35.98 -10.84 -8.38
C SER A 177 35.80 -10.79 -9.90
N PRO A 178 34.70 -10.22 -10.42
CA PRO A 178 34.46 -10.15 -11.86
C PRO A 178 35.45 -9.23 -12.57
N LEU A 179 35.77 -9.57 -13.82
CA LEU A 179 36.26 -8.63 -14.84
C LEU A 179 35.09 -8.23 -15.73
N PHE A 180 34.66 -6.98 -15.65
CA PHE A 180 33.64 -6.43 -16.53
C PHE A 180 34.27 -5.79 -17.75
N ASN A 181 33.64 -5.96 -18.92
CA ASN A 181 34.01 -5.28 -20.15
C ASN A 181 33.34 -3.90 -20.30
N GLN A 182 33.64 -3.20 -21.39
CA GLN A 182 33.08 -1.88 -21.72
C GLN A 182 31.53 -1.84 -21.84
N ASN A 183 30.88 -2.99 -21.99
CA ASN A 183 29.43 -3.13 -22.07
C ASN A 183 28.81 -3.55 -20.73
N HIS A 184 29.55 -3.45 -19.62
CA HIS A 184 29.10 -3.84 -18.28
C HIS A 184 28.75 -5.34 -18.15
N GLN A 185 29.42 -6.21 -18.92
CA GLN A 185 29.24 -7.66 -18.88
C GLN A 185 30.46 -8.35 -18.29
N ALA A 186 30.25 -9.31 -17.40
CA ALA A 186 31.32 -10.15 -16.88
C ALA A 186 31.92 -11.01 -18.01
N VAL A 187 33.25 -10.96 -18.14
CA VAL A 187 34.02 -11.75 -19.13
C VAL A 187 35.01 -12.71 -18.47
N GLY A 188 35.13 -12.66 -17.15
CA GLY A 188 36.02 -13.50 -16.36
C GLY A 188 35.98 -13.17 -14.87
N TRP A 189 36.84 -13.84 -14.10
CA TRP A 189 36.97 -13.69 -12.64
C TRP A 189 38.44 -13.77 -12.22
N LEU A 190 38.83 -13.04 -11.16
CA LEU A 190 40.24 -12.93 -10.77
C LEU A 190 40.77 -14.28 -10.28
N HIS A 191 41.81 -14.78 -10.94
CA HIS A 191 42.63 -15.88 -10.44
C HIS A 191 43.72 -15.32 -9.51
N GLY A 192 44.42 -14.29 -9.96
CA GLY A 192 45.44 -13.59 -9.16
C GLY A 192 46.43 -12.83 -10.04
N GLY A 193 47.47 -12.30 -9.42
CA GLY A 193 48.50 -11.53 -10.10
C GLY A 193 49.53 -10.96 -9.15
N ALA A 194 50.34 -10.04 -9.66
CA ALA A 194 51.38 -9.36 -8.90
C ALA A 194 51.05 -7.88 -8.62
N ALA A 195 49.88 -7.40 -9.07
CA ALA A 195 49.38 -6.06 -8.83
C ALA A 195 49.36 -5.74 -7.33
N ALA A 196 49.82 -4.56 -6.96
CA ALA A 196 49.78 -4.05 -5.60
C ALA A 196 49.77 -2.52 -5.60
N CYS A 197 49.40 -1.89 -4.48
CA CYS A 197 49.38 -0.41 -4.39
C CYS A 197 50.73 0.28 -4.69
N GLU A 198 51.84 -0.46 -4.65
CA GLU A 198 53.20 0.06 -4.85
C GLU A 198 53.83 -0.38 -6.19
N ASN A 199 53.05 -1.02 -7.09
CA ASN A 199 53.51 -1.44 -8.42
C ASN A 199 52.38 -1.40 -9.46
N ASP A 200 52.76 -1.53 -10.74
CA ASP A 200 51.83 -1.64 -11.87
C ASP A 200 51.97 -3.02 -12.54
N GLU A 201 52.14 -4.06 -11.73
CA GLU A 201 52.27 -5.43 -12.24
C GLU A 201 50.90 -6.04 -12.59
N PRO A 202 50.85 -7.05 -13.47
CA PRO A 202 49.60 -7.53 -14.04
C PRO A 202 48.75 -8.42 -13.12
N ASP A 203 47.47 -8.51 -13.47
CA ASP A 203 46.48 -9.47 -12.97
C ASP A 203 45.95 -10.38 -14.09
N TRP A 204 45.58 -11.61 -13.71
CA TRP A 204 45.00 -12.61 -14.60
C TRP A 204 43.61 -13.04 -14.14
N TYR A 205 42.69 -13.02 -15.08
CA TYR A 205 41.29 -13.37 -14.89
C TYR A 205 40.95 -14.59 -15.75
N GLY A 206 40.39 -15.65 -15.14
CA GLY A 206 39.92 -16.82 -15.87
C GLY A 206 38.85 -16.43 -16.90
N LYS A 207 38.98 -16.87 -18.16
CA LYS A 207 38.07 -16.44 -19.23
C LYS A 207 36.74 -17.18 -19.18
N LEU A 208 35.64 -16.44 -19.15
CA LEU A 208 34.29 -16.99 -19.31
C LEU A 208 34.14 -17.68 -20.67
N ALA A 209 34.61 -17.07 -21.77
CA ALA A 209 34.56 -17.65 -23.10
C ALA A 209 35.26 -19.03 -23.21
N PHE A 210 36.30 -19.26 -22.41
CA PHE A 210 36.99 -20.54 -22.35
C PHE A 210 36.21 -21.54 -21.47
N ALA A 211 35.82 -21.13 -20.25
CA ALA A 211 35.02 -21.94 -19.32
C ALA A 211 33.63 -22.31 -19.85
N TRP A 212 33.12 -21.60 -20.86
CA TRP A 212 31.85 -21.88 -21.50
C TRP A 212 31.82 -23.27 -22.16
N TYR A 213 32.91 -23.63 -22.85
CA TYR A 213 33.01 -24.88 -23.61
C TYR A 213 33.98 -25.90 -23.02
N TYR A 214 34.93 -25.46 -22.18
CA TYR A 214 36.00 -26.32 -21.70
C TYR A 214 35.51 -27.24 -20.57
N GLY A 215 35.71 -28.55 -20.73
CA GLY A 215 35.19 -29.58 -19.82
C GLY A 215 34.26 -30.56 -20.54
N ASN A 216 34.19 -31.80 -20.05
CA ASN A 216 33.41 -32.85 -20.69
C ASN A 216 31.99 -32.96 -20.12
N THR A 217 31.79 -32.48 -18.89
CA THR A 217 30.52 -32.60 -18.16
C THR A 217 29.94 -31.23 -17.76
N PRO A 218 28.63 -31.13 -17.46
CA PRO A 218 28.04 -29.91 -16.90
C PRO A 218 28.73 -29.43 -15.60
N ALA A 219 29.29 -30.35 -14.80
CA ALA A 219 30.02 -30.00 -13.58
C ALA A 219 31.38 -29.33 -13.85
N GLU A 220 31.81 -29.24 -15.11
CA GLU A 220 33.13 -28.72 -15.51
C GLU A 220 33.05 -27.46 -16.38
N ARG A 221 31.85 -26.98 -16.77
CA ARG A 221 31.68 -25.86 -17.71
C ARG A 221 30.43 -25.02 -17.42
N LEU A 222 30.37 -23.80 -17.98
CA LEU A 222 29.30 -22.84 -17.66
C LEU A 222 28.07 -22.90 -18.58
N LYS A 223 28.19 -23.37 -19.83
CA LYS A 223 27.09 -23.26 -20.81
C LYS A 223 25.80 -23.93 -20.33
N ASP A 224 25.91 -25.08 -19.66
CA ASP A 224 24.74 -25.88 -19.26
C ASP A 224 23.90 -25.17 -18.18
N TRP A 225 24.48 -24.17 -17.50
CA TRP A 225 23.86 -23.44 -16.39
C TRP A 225 23.44 -22.02 -16.78
N LEU A 226 24.23 -21.34 -17.60
CA LEU A 226 23.95 -19.97 -18.04
C LEU A 226 23.09 -19.91 -19.32
N ASP A 227 23.13 -20.97 -20.15
CA ASP A 227 22.24 -21.21 -21.30
C ASP A 227 21.59 -22.61 -21.20
N PRO A 228 20.74 -22.85 -20.18
CA PRO A 228 20.20 -24.18 -19.91
C PRO A 228 19.29 -24.72 -21.02
N ASP A 229 18.75 -23.83 -21.86
CA ASP A 229 17.89 -24.18 -22.99
C ASP A 229 18.67 -24.31 -24.31
N ASN A 230 20.00 -24.16 -24.26
CA ASN A 230 20.93 -24.30 -25.39
C ASN A 230 20.49 -23.47 -26.61
N SER A 231 20.12 -22.21 -26.35
CA SER A 231 19.71 -21.23 -27.36
C SER A 231 20.85 -20.83 -28.30
N GLY A 232 22.11 -20.98 -27.86
CA GLY A 232 23.29 -20.53 -28.58
C GLY A 232 23.61 -19.04 -28.37
N THR A 233 22.90 -18.37 -27.46
CA THR A 233 23.16 -16.98 -27.10
C THR A 233 24.45 -16.88 -26.30
N LEU A 234 25.37 -15.99 -26.71
CA LEU A 234 26.70 -15.85 -26.08
C LEU A 234 26.85 -14.57 -25.25
N THR A 235 25.82 -13.76 -25.15
CA THR A 235 25.83 -12.52 -24.37
C THR A 235 24.49 -12.29 -23.72
N LEU A 236 24.50 -11.83 -22.47
CA LEU A 236 23.30 -11.50 -21.72
C LEU A 236 23.51 -10.21 -20.92
N ALA A 237 22.51 -9.33 -20.87
CA ALA A 237 22.49 -8.19 -19.97
C ALA A 237 22.23 -8.64 -18.52
N GLY A 238 22.66 -7.87 -17.53
CA GLY A 238 22.35 -8.24 -16.16
C GLY A 238 20.89 -7.96 -15.79
N LEU A 239 20.42 -8.66 -14.76
CA LEU A 239 19.07 -8.63 -14.26
C LEU A 239 19.05 -7.93 -12.91
N ASP A 240 18.20 -6.92 -12.77
CA ASP A 240 17.94 -6.27 -11.50
C ASP A 240 16.53 -6.65 -11.00
N PRO A 241 16.42 -7.50 -9.97
CA PRO A 241 15.14 -7.87 -9.38
C PRO A 241 14.34 -6.69 -8.80
N ASN A 242 14.98 -5.55 -8.56
CA ASN A 242 14.37 -4.37 -7.94
C ASN A 242 13.94 -3.30 -8.95
N LEU A 243 14.13 -3.51 -10.26
CA LEU A 243 13.65 -2.55 -11.24
C LEU A 243 12.19 -2.83 -11.60
N PRO A 244 11.31 -1.83 -11.51
CA PRO A 244 9.91 -2.00 -11.86
C PRO A 244 9.78 -2.36 -13.35
N TYR A 245 8.87 -3.29 -13.64
CA TYR A 245 8.31 -3.47 -14.97
C TYR A 245 7.70 -2.14 -15.47
N PRO A 246 7.47 -1.96 -16.78
CA PRO A 246 6.72 -0.80 -17.25
C PRO A 246 5.41 -0.70 -16.46
N ASP A 247 5.16 0.44 -15.84
CA ASP A 247 3.94 0.67 -15.10
C ASP A 247 2.87 1.19 -16.05
N ILE A 248 1.70 0.56 -16.05
CA ILE A 248 0.57 0.90 -16.91
C ILE A 248 -0.57 1.33 -16.00
N THR A 249 -0.91 2.61 -16.04
CA THR A 249 -2.10 3.15 -15.40
C THR A 249 -3.17 3.40 -16.46
N HIS A 250 -4.36 2.81 -16.26
CA HIS A 250 -5.50 2.99 -17.16
C HIS A 250 -6.82 2.90 -16.38
N THR A 251 -7.76 3.78 -16.70
CA THR A 251 -9.13 3.74 -16.18
C THR A 251 -10.01 2.95 -17.15
N PRO A 252 -10.60 1.82 -16.72
CA PRO A 252 -11.46 1.02 -17.58
C PRO A 252 -12.61 1.86 -18.16
N LEU A 253 -12.85 1.70 -19.46
CA LEU A 253 -14.01 2.30 -20.12
C LEU A 253 -15.32 1.90 -19.43
N PRO A 254 -16.22 2.84 -19.16
CA PRO A 254 -17.55 2.52 -18.65
C PRO A 254 -18.42 1.94 -19.76
N ASN A 255 -19.54 1.32 -19.37
CA ASN A 255 -20.61 1.01 -20.31
C ASN A 255 -21.09 2.28 -21.02
N THR A 256 -21.59 2.14 -22.24
CA THR A 256 -22.01 3.25 -23.08
C THR A 256 -23.24 2.90 -23.91
N GLU A 257 -24.03 3.91 -24.26
CA GLU A 257 -25.11 3.77 -25.24
C GLU A 257 -24.64 4.06 -26.67
N GLU A 258 -23.39 4.52 -26.86
CA GLU A 258 -22.80 4.75 -28.19
C GLU A 258 -22.39 3.42 -28.84
N LEU A 259 -23.01 3.07 -29.97
CA LEU A 259 -22.82 1.76 -30.61
C LEU A 259 -21.76 1.76 -31.73
N TYR A 260 -21.43 2.93 -32.29
CA TYR A 260 -20.58 3.03 -33.48
C TYR A 260 -19.11 3.30 -33.16
N GLY A 261 -18.80 3.75 -31.94
CA GLY A 261 -17.43 4.11 -31.56
C GLY A 261 -16.81 5.19 -32.47
N PRO A 262 -15.48 5.23 -32.60
CA PRO A 262 -14.51 4.37 -31.94
C PRO A 262 -14.38 4.71 -30.45
N TYR A 263 -14.09 3.70 -29.63
CA TYR A 263 -13.96 3.85 -28.18
C TYR A 263 -12.49 4.12 -27.83
N LEU A 264 -12.19 5.35 -27.42
CA LEU A 264 -10.83 5.81 -27.11
C LEU A 264 -10.33 5.17 -25.81
N VAL A 265 -9.24 4.42 -25.88
CA VAL A 265 -8.51 3.87 -24.74
C VAL A 265 -7.26 4.72 -24.51
N GLU A 266 -7.12 5.25 -23.30
CA GLU A 266 -5.99 6.06 -22.87
C GLU A 266 -5.25 5.36 -21.73
N ALA A 267 -3.92 5.30 -21.80
CA ALA A 267 -3.10 4.71 -20.75
C ALA A 267 -1.85 5.55 -20.51
N THR A 268 -1.53 5.81 -19.25
CA THR A 268 -0.23 6.36 -18.88
C THR A 268 0.74 5.20 -18.68
N VAL A 269 1.83 5.19 -19.44
CA VAL A 269 2.83 4.12 -19.39
C VAL A 269 4.18 4.71 -19.03
N THR A 270 4.69 4.37 -17.85
CA THR A 270 6.00 4.83 -17.39
C THR A 270 6.97 3.66 -17.25
N THR A 271 8.25 3.94 -17.46
CA THR A 271 9.32 2.99 -17.20
C THR A 271 10.61 3.78 -17.05
N ILE A 272 11.54 3.24 -16.27
CA ILE A 272 12.88 3.82 -16.13
C ILE A 272 13.77 3.50 -17.34
N TYR A 273 13.33 2.61 -18.23
CA TYR A 273 13.96 2.30 -19.52
C TYR A 273 13.23 2.99 -20.66
N GLN A 274 13.78 2.92 -21.87
CA GLN A 274 13.04 3.35 -23.06
C GLN A 274 11.95 2.32 -23.39
N LEU A 275 10.71 2.78 -23.62
CA LEU A 275 9.62 1.94 -24.12
C LEU A 275 9.95 1.43 -25.54
N ALA A 276 9.79 0.13 -25.75
CA ALA A 276 9.93 -0.50 -27.05
C ALA A 276 8.59 -0.53 -27.80
N ALA A 277 7.49 -0.89 -27.13
CA ALA A 277 6.15 -0.83 -27.70
C ALA A 277 5.05 -0.79 -26.63
N VAL A 278 3.91 -0.17 -26.97
CA VAL A 278 2.66 -0.25 -26.21
C VAL A 278 1.56 -0.70 -27.16
N ARG A 279 0.80 -1.74 -26.76
CA ARG A 279 -0.24 -2.35 -27.58
C ARG A 279 -1.54 -2.50 -26.81
N LEU A 280 -2.64 -2.27 -27.50
CA LEU A 280 -4.00 -2.53 -27.05
C LEU A 280 -4.48 -3.81 -27.73
N TYR A 281 -4.86 -4.82 -26.96
CA TYR A 281 -5.45 -6.06 -27.44
C TYR A 281 -6.94 -6.04 -27.12
N PHE A 282 -7.81 -6.36 -28.08
CA PHE A 282 -9.25 -6.26 -27.89
C PHE A 282 -10.03 -7.31 -28.67
N GLY A 283 -11.31 -7.44 -28.33
CA GLY A 283 -12.28 -8.24 -29.06
C GLY A 283 -13.65 -8.20 -28.40
N LEU A 284 -14.49 -9.19 -28.73
CA LEU A 284 -15.88 -9.26 -28.29
C LEU A 284 -16.12 -10.49 -27.42
N ASP A 285 -17.11 -10.42 -26.53
CA ASP A 285 -17.63 -11.56 -25.77
C ASP A 285 -16.53 -12.36 -25.07
N SER A 286 -15.65 -11.66 -24.34
CA SER A 286 -14.49 -12.21 -23.61
C SER A 286 -13.41 -12.86 -24.50
N THR A 287 -13.48 -12.73 -25.82
CA THR A 287 -12.47 -13.25 -26.75
C THR A 287 -11.68 -12.11 -27.36
N VAL A 288 -10.40 -12.03 -27.00
CA VAL A 288 -9.45 -11.12 -27.66
C VAL A 288 -9.06 -11.72 -29.02
N SER A 289 -9.27 -10.95 -30.10
CA SER A 289 -9.04 -11.42 -31.47
C SER A 289 -8.22 -10.48 -32.34
N ASP A 290 -7.99 -9.24 -31.89
CA ASP A 290 -7.27 -8.22 -32.64
C ASP A 290 -6.39 -7.36 -31.71
N SER A 291 -5.50 -6.56 -32.30
CA SER A 291 -4.64 -5.63 -31.57
C SER A 291 -4.31 -4.35 -32.35
N LEU A 292 -4.13 -3.25 -31.62
CA LEU A 292 -3.71 -1.95 -32.12
C LEU A 292 -2.38 -1.56 -31.46
N THR A 293 -1.55 -0.82 -32.21
CA THR A 293 -0.41 -0.11 -31.61
C THR A 293 -0.95 1.16 -30.96
N MET A 294 -0.62 1.42 -29.71
CA MET A 294 -0.99 2.66 -29.05
C MET A 294 0.02 3.75 -29.39
N THR A 295 -0.45 4.93 -29.77
CA THR A 295 0.38 6.06 -30.19
C THR A 295 0.64 7.02 -29.02
N PRO A 296 1.88 7.53 -28.86
CA PRO A 296 2.15 8.55 -27.86
C PRO A 296 1.31 9.82 -28.09
N ALA A 297 0.65 10.30 -27.04
CA ALA A 297 -0.12 11.55 -27.00
C ALA A 297 0.55 12.64 -26.12
N GLY A 298 1.72 12.36 -25.54
CA GLY A 298 2.53 13.28 -24.71
C GLY A 298 2.43 12.96 -23.21
N ASN A 299 3.41 13.39 -22.40
CA ASN A 299 3.46 13.14 -20.94
C ASN A 299 3.18 11.67 -20.56
N ASP A 300 3.90 10.73 -21.17
CA ASP A 300 3.75 9.28 -20.96
C ASP A 300 2.36 8.71 -21.29
N LEU A 301 1.46 9.50 -21.89
CA LEU A 301 0.14 9.09 -22.34
C LEU A 301 0.23 8.38 -23.70
N PHE A 302 -0.46 7.26 -23.82
CA PHE A 302 -0.62 6.47 -25.03
C PHE A 302 -2.11 6.27 -25.32
N THR A 303 -2.47 6.33 -26.60
CA THR A 303 -3.87 6.21 -27.02
C THR A 303 -4.04 5.23 -28.18
N ALA A 304 -5.13 4.47 -28.17
CA ALA A 304 -5.66 3.73 -29.33
C ALA A 304 -7.18 3.70 -29.23
N ALA A 305 -7.89 3.46 -30.33
CA ALA A 305 -9.35 3.47 -30.33
C ALA A 305 -9.93 2.17 -30.88
N ILE A 306 -10.74 1.50 -30.06
CA ILE A 306 -11.43 0.25 -30.43
C ILE A 306 -12.56 0.57 -31.41
N PRO A 307 -12.65 -0.08 -32.58
CA PRO A 307 -13.75 0.16 -33.52
C PRO A 307 -15.09 -0.34 -32.97
N GLY A 308 -16.15 0.45 -33.18
CA GLY A 308 -17.53 0.02 -32.91
C GLY A 308 -18.15 -0.71 -34.10
N TYR A 309 -19.15 -1.54 -33.83
CA TYR A 309 -19.83 -2.35 -34.86
C TYR A 309 -21.29 -1.95 -35.08
N GLY A 310 -21.78 -0.91 -34.40
CA GLY A 310 -23.12 -0.37 -34.56
C GLY A 310 -24.22 -1.28 -34.01
N GLN A 311 -23.89 -2.25 -33.15
CA GLN A 311 -24.82 -3.21 -32.53
C GLN A 311 -24.44 -3.42 -31.06
N PRO A 312 -25.40 -3.80 -30.20
CA PRO A 312 -25.10 -4.08 -28.81
C PRO A 312 -24.09 -5.23 -28.64
N ALA A 313 -23.03 -5.00 -27.89
CA ALA A 313 -21.98 -6.00 -27.64
C ALA A 313 -21.18 -5.69 -26.36
N ASP A 314 -20.55 -6.73 -25.81
CA ASP A 314 -19.55 -6.61 -24.75
C ASP A 314 -18.15 -6.57 -25.37
N TYR A 315 -17.46 -5.45 -25.17
CA TYR A 315 -16.10 -5.22 -25.67
C TYR A 315 -15.11 -5.52 -24.55
N CYS A 316 -14.17 -6.42 -24.79
CA CYS A 316 -13.14 -6.78 -23.82
C CYS A 316 -11.73 -6.50 -24.37
N TYR A 317 -10.82 -6.02 -23.53
CA TYR A 317 -9.49 -5.59 -23.91
C TYR A 317 -8.48 -5.60 -22.76
N PHE A 318 -7.19 -5.55 -23.11
CA PHE A 318 -6.10 -5.26 -22.19
C PHE A 318 -4.99 -4.49 -22.89
N ILE A 319 -4.16 -3.81 -22.11
CA ILE A 319 -2.99 -3.07 -22.59
C ILE A 319 -1.74 -3.86 -22.23
N ALA A 320 -0.76 -3.91 -23.13
CA ALA A 320 0.56 -4.46 -22.85
C ALA A 320 1.64 -3.44 -23.19
N ALA A 321 2.63 -3.28 -22.31
CA ALA A 321 3.80 -2.45 -22.53
C ALA A 321 5.06 -3.31 -22.44
N VAL A 322 5.99 -3.08 -23.37
CA VAL A 322 7.31 -3.70 -23.39
C VAL A 322 8.38 -2.63 -23.45
N ASP A 323 9.40 -2.75 -22.60
CA ASP A 323 10.58 -1.88 -22.66
C ASP A 323 11.71 -2.48 -23.51
N THR A 324 12.72 -1.67 -23.78
CA THR A 324 13.92 -2.04 -24.55
C THR A 324 14.77 -3.13 -23.89
N GLY A 325 14.56 -3.41 -22.59
CA GLY A 325 15.14 -4.55 -21.89
C GLY A 325 14.33 -5.85 -22.04
N GLY A 326 13.21 -5.82 -22.76
CA GLY A 326 12.36 -6.97 -23.02
C GLY A 326 11.39 -7.34 -21.90
N ARG A 327 11.26 -6.50 -20.86
CA ARG A 327 10.26 -6.72 -19.80
C ARG A 327 8.88 -6.30 -20.28
N ILE A 328 7.89 -7.13 -19.97
CA ILE A 328 6.50 -6.95 -20.39
C ILE A 328 5.62 -6.79 -19.15
N SER A 329 4.72 -5.83 -19.17
CA SER A 329 3.61 -5.71 -18.23
C SER A 329 2.28 -5.64 -18.96
N THR A 330 1.20 -6.00 -18.27
CA THR A 330 -0.17 -5.91 -18.78
C THR A 330 -1.08 -5.19 -17.80
N HIS A 331 -2.12 -4.55 -18.33
CA HIS A 331 -3.21 -3.96 -17.57
C HIS A 331 -4.56 -4.40 -18.15
N PRO A 332 -5.41 -5.14 -17.40
CA PRO A 332 -5.20 -5.50 -16.00
C PRO A 332 -4.08 -6.54 -15.86
N TRP A 333 -3.55 -6.67 -14.65
CA TRP A 333 -2.60 -7.74 -14.35
C TRP A 333 -3.27 -9.11 -14.54
N GLY A 334 -2.57 -10.06 -15.16
CA GLY A 334 -3.11 -11.39 -15.45
C GLY A 334 -3.78 -11.53 -16.82
N ALA A 335 -3.74 -10.50 -17.67
CA ALA A 335 -4.10 -10.66 -19.07
C ALA A 335 -3.16 -11.68 -19.78
N PRO A 336 -3.67 -12.51 -20.71
CA PRO A 336 -5.00 -12.44 -21.34
C PRO A 336 -6.15 -13.09 -20.58
N GLU A 337 -5.92 -13.74 -19.44
CA GLU A 337 -6.98 -14.38 -18.65
C GLU A 337 -7.87 -13.35 -17.94
N GLU A 338 -7.30 -12.23 -17.53
CA GLU A 338 -8.02 -11.08 -16.96
C GLU A 338 -8.14 -9.95 -18.00
N LEU A 339 -9.34 -9.42 -18.19
CA LEU A 339 -9.64 -8.40 -19.21
C LEU A 339 -10.47 -7.26 -18.62
N HIS A 340 -10.25 -6.05 -19.13
CA HIS A 340 -11.23 -4.97 -18.98
C HIS A 340 -12.38 -5.23 -19.93
N CYS A 341 -13.62 -5.08 -19.47
CA CYS A 341 -14.79 -5.19 -20.34
C CYS A 341 -15.76 -4.04 -20.10
N PHE A 342 -16.38 -3.56 -21.18
CA PHE A 342 -17.49 -2.62 -21.14
C PHE A 342 -18.56 -3.01 -22.16
N ARG A 343 -19.80 -2.65 -21.88
CA ARG A 343 -20.95 -2.93 -22.73
C ARG A 343 -21.35 -1.69 -23.51
N ALA A 344 -21.49 -1.82 -24.82
CA ALA A 344 -22.16 -0.83 -25.65
C ALA A 344 -23.61 -1.29 -25.88
N ALA A 345 -24.62 -0.69 -25.23
CA ALA A 345 -26.03 -1.05 -25.38
C ALA A 345 -26.95 0.06 -24.85
N PRO A 346 -28.22 0.16 -25.30
CA PRO A 346 -29.22 1.03 -24.67
C PRO A 346 -29.43 0.67 -23.20
N ASP A 347 -29.59 1.67 -22.34
CA ASP A 347 -29.84 1.48 -20.92
C ASP A 347 -31.33 1.42 -20.61
N LEU A 348 -31.74 0.32 -19.98
CA LEU A 348 -33.12 0.02 -19.62
C LEU A 348 -33.31 -0.12 -18.11
N THR A 349 -32.27 0.10 -17.32
CA THR A 349 -32.27 -0.17 -15.88
C THR A 349 -32.48 1.14 -15.13
N PRO A 350 -33.57 1.29 -14.35
CA PRO A 350 -33.77 2.50 -13.54
C PRO A 350 -32.82 2.56 -12.34
N PRO A 351 -32.56 3.78 -11.79
CA PRO A 351 -31.78 3.95 -10.57
C PRO A 351 -32.31 3.16 -9.37
N GLN A 352 -31.43 2.77 -8.47
CA GLN A 352 -31.77 2.21 -7.16
C GLN A 352 -31.72 3.32 -6.10
N ILE A 353 -32.75 3.39 -5.25
CA ILE A 353 -32.87 4.39 -4.17
C ILE A 353 -32.97 3.67 -2.83
N VAL A 354 -32.09 4.00 -1.90
CA VAL A 354 -32.10 3.52 -0.51
C VAL A 354 -32.28 4.70 0.44
N HIS A 355 -33.27 4.63 1.32
CA HIS A 355 -33.59 5.72 2.25
C HIS A 355 -34.25 5.19 3.53
N ILE A 356 -33.83 5.72 4.67
CA ILE A 356 -34.47 5.49 5.97
C ILE A 356 -35.57 6.53 6.17
N PRO A 357 -36.85 6.14 6.30
CA PRO A 357 -37.95 7.08 6.48
C PRO A 357 -37.72 8.01 7.68
N LEU A 358 -38.02 9.30 7.51
CA LEU A 358 -37.93 10.27 8.58
C LEU A 358 -38.94 9.96 9.69
N GLY A 359 -38.50 10.06 10.94
CA GLY A 359 -39.41 10.13 12.09
C GLY A 359 -40.05 11.51 12.22
N ASN A 360 -40.93 11.69 13.20
CA ASN A 360 -41.52 13.00 13.51
C ASN A 360 -40.44 14.06 13.76
N GLN A 361 -40.68 15.28 13.31
CA GLN A 361 -39.71 16.37 13.31
C GLN A 361 -40.22 17.53 14.15
N PRO A 362 -39.46 18.04 15.13
CA PRO A 362 -39.89 19.17 15.94
C PRO A 362 -39.77 20.48 15.16
N LEU A 363 -40.74 21.38 15.36
CA LEU A 363 -40.77 22.69 14.70
C LEU A 363 -39.56 23.56 15.01
N SER A 364 -38.91 23.33 16.17
CA SER A 364 -37.73 24.08 16.62
C SER A 364 -36.46 23.82 15.80
N ILE A 365 -36.37 22.70 15.08
CA ILE A 365 -35.21 22.36 14.24
C ILE A 365 -35.54 22.38 12.74
N TRP A 366 -36.70 22.91 12.37
CA TRP A 366 -37.15 22.99 10.98
C TRP A 366 -36.25 23.93 10.14
N PRO A 367 -35.90 23.61 8.88
CA PRO A 367 -36.44 22.54 8.03
C PRO A 367 -36.00 21.12 8.38
N ALA A 368 -36.89 20.16 8.12
CA ALA A 368 -36.51 18.75 8.17
C ALA A 368 -35.47 18.45 7.10
N GLU A 369 -34.39 17.78 7.47
CA GLU A 369 -33.33 17.33 6.56
C GLU A 369 -33.62 15.91 6.07
N ILE A 370 -33.25 15.60 4.83
CA ILE A 370 -33.44 14.30 4.20
C ILE A 370 -32.17 13.86 3.45
N SER A 371 -31.90 12.55 3.49
CA SER A 371 -30.78 11.91 2.81
C SER A 371 -31.21 10.63 2.14
N ALA A 372 -30.69 10.33 0.95
CA ALA A 372 -30.90 9.06 0.27
C ALA A 372 -29.62 8.61 -0.45
N ASP A 373 -29.36 7.31 -0.47
CA ASP A 373 -28.31 6.75 -1.32
C ASP A 373 -28.93 6.33 -2.66
N VAL A 374 -28.40 6.87 -3.76
CA VAL A 374 -28.90 6.62 -5.12
C VAL A 374 -27.77 6.15 -6.01
N SER A 375 -27.97 5.05 -6.72
CA SER A 375 -26.99 4.44 -7.63
C SER A 375 -27.64 3.99 -8.93
N ASP A 376 -26.86 3.93 -10.00
CA ASP A 376 -27.30 3.51 -11.33
C ASP A 376 -26.17 2.74 -12.05
N ASN A 377 -26.49 1.91 -13.03
CA ASN A 377 -25.51 1.11 -13.81
C ASN A 377 -24.76 1.94 -14.87
N LEU A 378 -25.26 3.12 -15.24
CA LEU A 378 -24.55 4.10 -16.05
C LEU A 378 -24.27 5.38 -15.26
N ALA A 379 -25.32 6.12 -14.91
CA ALA A 379 -25.21 7.39 -14.21
C ALA A 379 -26.58 7.90 -13.75
N VAL A 380 -26.62 8.50 -12.57
CA VAL A 380 -27.80 9.22 -12.06
C VAL A 380 -27.77 10.65 -12.61
N ALA A 381 -28.85 11.09 -13.26
CA ALA A 381 -28.98 12.46 -13.77
C ALA A 381 -29.54 13.43 -12.74
N ALA A 382 -30.60 13.03 -12.03
CA ALA A 382 -31.28 13.89 -11.06
C ALA A 382 -31.95 13.08 -9.95
N VAL A 383 -31.98 13.66 -8.75
CA VAL A 383 -32.69 13.12 -7.58
C VAL A 383 -33.48 14.25 -6.94
N TRP A 384 -34.76 14.03 -6.65
CA TRP A 384 -35.62 15.02 -6.01
C TRP A 384 -36.66 14.37 -5.11
N VAL A 385 -37.32 15.19 -4.30
CA VAL A 385 -38.41 14.78 -3.42
C VAL A 385 -39.69 15.46 -3.87
N ASP A 386 -40.76 14.67 -4.05
CA ASP A 386 -42.13 15.19 -4.11
C ASP A 386 -42.73 15.14 -2.70
N TYR A 387 -43.39 16.21 -2.25
CA TYR A 387 -44.01 16.26 -0.93
C TYR A 387 -45.39 16.93 -0.90
N SER A 388 -46.18 16.63 0.13
CA SER A 388 -47.44 17.29 0.44
C SER A 388 -47.68 17.42 1.94
N VAL A 389 -48.35 18.49 2.35
CA VAL A 389 -48.73 18.76 3.75
C VAL A 389 -50.23 18.53 3.92
N ASN A 390 -50.61 17.72 4.90
CA ASN A 390 -52.00 17.38 5.23
C ASN A 390 -52.81 16.90 4.00
N GLY A 391 -52.20 16.06 3.16
CA GLY A 391 -52.83 15.57 1.93
C GLY A 391 -53.01 16.63 0.85
N GLY A 392 -52.21 17.71 0.88
CA GLY A 392 -52.21 18.81 -0.07
C GLY A 392 -52.91 20.09 0.42
N ALA A 393 -53.69 20.02 1.50
CA ALA A 393 -54.38 21.19 2.06
C ALA A 393 -53.41 22.24 2.61
N GLY A 394 -52.24 21.82 3.12
CA GLY A 394 -51.16 22.71 3.57
C GLY A 394 -50.15 23.06 2.48
N GLY A 395 -50.41 22.69 1.23
CA GLY A 395 -49.50 22.83 0.09
C GLY A 395 -48.81 21.54 -0.32
N SER A 396 -48.20 21.57 -1.51
CA SER A 396 -47.43 20.49 -2.11
C SER A 396 -46.37 21.06 -3.04
N GLY A 397 -45.27 20.35 -3.24
CA GLY A 397 -44.21 20.78 -4.15
C GLY A 397 -43.14 19.72 -4.33
N SER A 398 -42.06 20.10 -5.01
CA SER A 398 -40.88 19.26 -5.20
C SER A 398 -39.60 20.07 -4.97
N PHE A 399 -38.53 19.40 -4.55
CA PHE A 399 -37.20 20.00 -4.41
C PHE A 399 -36.09 18.99 -4.70
N ASP A 400 -34.99 19.48 -5.27
CA ASP A 400 -33.85 18.64 -5.63
C ASP A 400 -33.06 18.20 -4.39
N LEU A 401 -32.56 16.98 -4.43
CA LEU A 401 -31.50 16.53 -3.53
C LEU A 401 -30.16 16.74 -4.22
N LEU A 402 -29.21 17.36 -3.53
CA LEU A 402 -27.89 17.69 -4.05
C LEU A 402 -26.91 16.56 -3.74
N PRO A 403 -25.92 16.29 -4.62
CA PRO A 403 -24.94 15.25 -4.40
C PRO A 403 -24.05 15.56 -3.17
N GLY A 404 -23.93 14.57 -2.30
CA GLY A 404 -23.01 14.52 -1.16
C GLY A 404 -21.78 13.67 -1.45
N SER A 405 -21.33 12.88 -0.48
CA SER A 405 -20.21 11.94 -0.65
C SER A 405 -20.68 10.59 -1.19
N GLY A 406 -19.98 10.04 -2.18
CA GLY A 406 -20.30 8.72 -2.74
C GLY A 406 -21.65 8.73 -3.47
N THR A 407 -22.56 7.83 -3.10
CA THR A 407 -23.92 7.72 -3.66
C THR A 407 -24.95 8.57 -2.91
N THR A 408 -24.54 9.31 -1.88
CA THR A 408 -25.48 10.02 -1.00
C THR A 408 -25.96 11.34 -1.63
N TYR A 409 -27.25 11.60 -1.55
CA TYR A 409 -27.92 12.84 -1.94
C TYR A 409 -28.66 13.45 -0.75
N LEU A 410 -28.56 14.76 -0.58
CA LEU A 410 -29.01 15.50 0.60
C LEU A 410 -29.93 16.68 0.24
N GLY A 411 -30.88 17.00 1.11
CA GLY A 411 -31.71 18.20 0.95
C GLY A 411 -32.55 18.51 2.18
N SER A 412 -33.24 19.65 2.14
CA SER A 412 -34.06 20.15 3.25
C SER A 412 -35.45 20.51 2.76
N PHE A 413 -36.51 20.16 3.49
CA PHE A 413 -37.88 20.45 3.10
C PHE A 413 -38.13 21.98 3.04
N PRO A 414 -38.50 22.55 1.87
CA PRO A 414 -38.62 23.99 1.68
C PRO A 414 -39.97 24.54 2.16
N ILE A 415 -40.46 24.05 3.31
CA ILE A 415 -41.70 24.51 3.93
C ILE A 415 -41.33 25.55 5.00
N PRO A 416 -41.89 26.77 5.00
CA PRO A 416 -41.64 27.72 6.07
C PRO A 416 -42.14 27.18 7.43
N ALA A 417 -41.32 27.24 8.48
CA ALA A 417 -41.74 26.77 9.81
C ALA A 417 -43.02 27.47 10.32
N ALA A 418 -43.19 28.75 9.98
CA ALA A 418 -44.38 29.54 10.34
C ALA A 418 -45.68 29.09 9.66
N SER A 419 -45.61 28.24 8.62
CA SER A 419 -46.80 27.65 7.99
C SER A 419 -47.17 26.27 8.53
N LEU A 420 -46.40 25.74 9.48
CA LEU A 420 -46.65 24.44 10.11
C LEU A 420 -47.16 24.63 11.53
N SER A 421 -48.01 23.71 11.96
CA SER A 421 -48.48 23.53 13.33
C SER A 421 -48.17 22.12 13.82
N ALA A 422 -47.99 21.95 15.13
CA ALA A 422 -47.83 20.62 15.71
C ALA A 422 -49.06 19.75 15.39
N GLY A 423 -48.81 18.55 14.89
CA GLY A 423 -49.82 17.62 14.37
C GLY A 423 -49.96 17.61 12.84
N ASP A 424 -49.39 18.60 12.12
CA ASP A 424 -49.36 18.59 10.66
C ASP A 424 -48.59 17.38 10.14
N THR A 425 -49.13 16.72 9.12
CA THR A 425 -48.54 15.51 8.52
C THR A 425 -47.91 15.83 7.19
N ILE A 426 -46.64 15.48 7.03
CA ILE A 426 -45.88 15.62 5.79
C ILE A 426 -45.78 14.24 5.15
N ALA A 427 -46.26 14.12 3.91
CA ALA A 427 -46.09 12.94 3.08
C ALA A 427 -45.09 13.21 1.96
N TYR A 428 -44.17 12.28 1.70
CA TYR A 428 -43.14 12.47 0.68
C TYR A 428 -42.71 11.17 0.00
N ARG A 429 -42.13 11.31 -1.18
CA ARG A 429 -41.41 10.24 -1.89
C ARG A 429 -40.17 10.82 -2.56
N ILE A 430 -39.12 10.02 -2.65
CA ILE A 430 -37.91 10.36 -3.40
C ILE A 430 -38.05 9.79 -4.81
N VAL A 431 -37.64 10.55 -5.82
CA VAL A 431 -37.63 10.15 -7.22
C VAL A 431 -36.21 10.33 -7.75
N ALA A 432 -35.73 9.36 -8.53
CA ALA A 432 -34.46 9.44 -9.22
C ALA A 432 -34.65 9.14 -10.70
N GLU A 433 -33.88 9.85 -11.52
CA GLU A 433 -33.80 9.69 -12.98
C GLU A 433 -32.35 9.44 -13.38
N ASP A 434 -32.12 8.47 -14.27
CA ASP A 434 -30.80 8.20 -14.84
C ASP A 434 -30.46 9.14 -16.01
N ASN A 435 -29.21 9.09 -16.47
CA ASN A 435 -28.73 9.86 -17.61
C ASN A 435 -28.85 9.10 -18.95
N SER A 436 -29.69 8.05 -19.01
CA SER A 436 -29.91 7.30 -20.24
C SER A 436 -30.70 8.13 -21.26
N GLN A 437 -30.64 7.74 -22.53
CA GLN A 437 -31.49 8.31 -23.59
C GLN A 437 -33.00 8.12 -23.32
N LEU A 438 -33.38 7.13 -22.51
CA LEU A 438 -34.76 6.86 -22.13
C LEU A 438 -35.18 7.55 -20.83
N SER A 439 -34.23 8.11 -20.06
CA SER A 439 -34.44 8.74 -18.76
C SER A 439 -35.24 7.82 -17.82
N ASN A 440 -34.72 6.63 -17.54
CA ASN A 440 -35.41 5.67 -16.68
C ASN A 440 -35.54 6.22 -15.26
N ARG A 441 -36.66 5.92 -14.60
CA ARG A 441 -37.03 6.51 -13.29
C ARG A 441 -37.36 5.46 -12.25
N ALA A 442 -37.00 5.75 -11.00
CA ALA A 442 -37.41 5.01 -9.82
C ALA A 442 -37.97 5.93 -8.73
N THR A 443 -38.81 5.37 -7.85
CA THR A 443 -39.36 6.09 -6.69
C THR A 443 -39.18 5.29 -5.41
N HIS A 444 -38.92 5.98 -4.29
CA HIS A 444 -38.88 5.39 -2.95
C HIS A 444 -39.85 6.13 -2.00
N PRO A 445 -40.87 5.45 -1.44
CA PRO A 445 -41.15 4.03 -1.61
C PRO A 445 -41.66 3.71 -3.03
N ALA A 446 -41.60 2.44 -3.44
CA ALA A 446 -42.05 2.02 -4.78
C ALA A 446 -43.58 2.22 -4.99
N SER A 447 -44.35 2.33 -3.90
CA SER A 447 -45.75 2.73 -3.92
C SER A 447 -46.12 3.49 -2.65
N GLY A 448 -47.05 4.44 -2.77
CA GLY A 448 -47.44 5.31 -1.65
C GLY A 448 -46.38 6.36 -1.31
N ASP A 449 -46.44 6.87 -0.08
CA ASP A 449 -45.56 7.92 0.43
C ASP A 449 -45.05 7.54 1.83
N HIS A 450 -43.82 7.96 2.16
CA HIS A 450 -43.37 8.05 3.55
C HIS A 450 -44.13 9.16 4.26
N ARG A 451 -44.27 9.06 5.59
CA ARG A 451 -45.03 10.03 6.38
C ARG A 451 -44.35 10.30 7.72
N PHE A 452 -44.30 11.57 8.10
CA PHE A 452 -43.94 12.01 9.45
C PHE A 452 -44.79 13.21 9.87
N GLN A 453 -44.79 13.54 11.17
CA GLN A 453 -45.50 14.70 11.70
C GLN A 453 -44.55 15.80 12.15
N ALA A 454 -44.96 17.05 11.94
CA ALA A 454 -44.42 18.19 12.67
C ALA A 454 -44.93 18.13 14.11
N ILE A 455 -44.03 18.22 15.09
CA ILE A 455 -44.35 18.15 16.52
C ILE A 455 -43.73 19.34 17.28
N ASP A 456 -44.13 19.58 18.52
CA ASP A 456 -43.53 20.66 19.32
C ASP A 456 -42.11 20.30 19.80
N GLN A 457 -41.91 19.05 20.24
CA GLN A 457 -40.67 18.54 20.80
C GLN A 457 -40.62 17.01 20.66
N LEU A 458 -39.42 16.42 20.53
CA LEU A 458 -39.25 14.97 20.41
C LEU A 458 -39.56 14.21 21.71
N GLY A 459 -39.38 14.89 22.84
CA GLY A 459 -39.60 14.35 24.19
C GLY A 459 -39.10 15.31 25.25
N ARG A 460 -39.42 15.05 26.51
CA ARG A 460 -38.99 15.79 27.69
C ARG A 460 -37.95 14.99 28.45
N ILE A 461 -36.80 15.59 28.71
CA ILE A 461 -35.67 14.98 29.41
C ILE A 461 -35.41 15.80 30.67
N LEU A 462 -35.35 15.14 31.81
CA LEU A 462 -34.87 15.74 33.06
C LEU A 462 -33.41 15.36 33.26
N ILE A 463 -32.57 16.35 33.53
CA ILE A 463 -31.17 16.16 33.90
C ILE A 463 -31.04 16.62 35.35
N VAL A 464 -30.76 15.68 36.26
CA VAL A 464 -30.45 15.99 37.65
C VAL A 464 -28.95 16.21 37.76
N ASN A 465 -28.54 17.44 38.07
CA ASN A 465 -27.16 17.82 38.27
C ASN A 465 -26.73 17.51 39.71
N ASP A 466 -25.75 16.62 39.84
CA ASP A 466 -25.16 16.18 41.11
C ASP A 466 -23.69 16.62 41.23
N ASP A 467 -23.25 17.54 40.37
CA ASP A 467 -21.91 18.13 40.36
C ASP A 467 -21.80 19.28 41.38
N SER A 468 -21.73 18.94 42.67
CA SER A 468 -21.87 19.88 43.81
C SER A 468 -20.55 20.42 44.39
N GLY A 469 -19.37 20.07 43.84
CA GLY A 469 -18.07 20.31 44.50
C GLY A 469 -16.91 20.77 43.60
N ASN A 470 -16.06 21.67 44.11
CA ASN A 470 -14.94 22.26 43.35
C ASN A 470 -13.73 21.32 43.43
N GLN A 471 -13.25 20.80 42.31
CA GLN A 471 -12.03 20.00 42.32
C GLN A 471 -10.85 20.72 41.68
N ASN A 472 -9.93 21.16 42.54
CA ASN A 472 -8.53 21.16 42.17
C ASN A 472 -8.09 19.69 42.21
N VAL A 473 -8.13 18.97 41.09
CA VAL A 473 -7.60 17.62 41.06
C VAL A 473 -6.08 17.72 41.13
N GLU A 474 -5.51 17.52 42.33
CA GLU A 474 -4.09 17.27 42.50
C GLU A 474 -3.82 15.80 42.22
N TYR A 475 -3.32 15.50 41.01
CA TYR A 475 -2.81 14.16 40.73
C TYR A 475 -1.38 14.05 41.27
N THR A 476 -1.15 13.13 42.22
CA THR A 476 0.20 12.62 42.49
C THR A 476 0.55 11.58 41.44
N GLY A 477 1.34 11.96 40.43
CA GLY A 477 1.92 10.99 39.51
C GLY A 477 2.88 10.04 40.23
N LEU A 478 3.20 8.90 39.59
CA LEU A 478 4.11 7.83 40.08
C LEU A 478 5.53 8.26 40.52
N LYS A 479 5.84 9.56 40.50
CA LYS A 479 7.09 10.18 40.98
C LYS A 479 6.90 11.24 42.07
N GLY A 480 5.74 11.32 42.73
CA GLY A 480 5.53 12.18 43.90
C GLY A 480 5.56 13.69 43.62
N ARG A 481 5.29 14.11 42.37
CA ARG A 481 5.02 15.52 42.05
C ARG A 481 3.51 15.74 41.99
N ALA A 482 3.02 16.71 42.74
CA ALA A 482 1.68 17.25 42.57
C ALA A 482 1.61 17.97 41.22
N LEU A 483 0.79 17.47 40.30
CA LEU A 483 0.40 18.19 39.10
C LEU A 483 -0.98 18.79 39.36
N ARG A 484 -1.08 20.12 39.38
CA ARG A 484 -2.36 20.84 39.33
C ARG A 484 -2.88 20.75 37.90
N ASP A 485 -4.07 20.21 37.68
CA ASP A 485 -4.81 20.48 36.44
C ASP A 485 -5.22 21.98 36.47
N PRO A 486 -4.73 22.82 35.55
CA PRO A 486 -5.08 24.24 35.53
C PRO A 486 -6.51 24.52 35.03
N ARG A 487 -7.26 23.50 34.60
CA ARG A 487 -8.62 23.66 34.07
C ARG A 487 -9.62 23.77 35.23
N GLN A 488 -10.05 25.01 35.52
CA GLN A 488 -11.27 25.25 36.30
C GLN A 488 -12.47 24.92 35.41
N TYR A 489 -13.09 23.75 35.62
CA TYR A 489 -14.36 23.46 34.99
C TYR A 489 -15.50 24.08 35.83
N PRO A 490 -16.40 24.87 35.23
CA PRO A 490 -17.57 25.40 35.93
C PRO A 490 -18.48 24.27 36.41
N PHE A 491 -19.08 24.45 37.59
CA PHE A 491 -20.09 23.55 38.15
C PHE A 491 -21.24 23.29 37.18
N GLY A 492 -21.65 22.02 37.07
CA GLY A 492 -22.79 21.62 36.26
C GLY A 492 -22.56 21.79 34.76
N LEU A 493 -21.31 21.99 34.31
CA LEU A 493 -21.00 22.15 32.89
C LEU A 493 -21.45 20.92 32.07
N SER A 494 -21.33 19.71 32.63
CA SER A 494 -21.77 18.49 31.93
C SER A 494 -23.29 18.51 31.67
N ALA A 495 -24.08 18.76 32.73
CA ALA A 495 -25.53 18.91 32.62
C ALA A 495 -25.93 20.03 31.64
N GLN A 496 -25.24 21.17 31.68
CA GLN A 496 -25.48 22.30 30.76
C GLN A 496 -25.18 21.95 29.31
N LEU A 497 -24.06 21.29 29.03
CA LEU A 497 -23.69 20.87 27.68
C LEU A 497 -24.65 19.81 27.15
N MET A 498 -25.06 18.84 27.98
CA MET A 498 -26.06 17.85 27.62
C MET A 498 -27.40 18.50 27.31
N ALA A 499 -27.90 19.38 28.17
CA ALA A 499 -29.15 20.10 27.94
C ALA A 499 -29.09 20.92 26.64
N ALA A 500 -28.02 21.70 26.44
CA ALA A 500 -27.83 22.49 25.23
C ALA A 500 -27.82 21.62 23.97
N ARG A 501 -27.15 20.46 24.01
CA ARG A 501 -27.09 19.52 22.89
C ARG A 501 -28.45 18.88 22.60
N LEU A 502 -29.17 18.45 23.63
CA LEU A 502 -30.49 17.84 23.52
C LEU A 502 -31.53 18.83 22.98
N THR A 503 -31.49 20.08 23.45
CA THR A 503 -32.34 21.16 22.93
C THR A 503 -32.00 21.51 21.49
N ALA A 504 -30.72 21.54 21.13
CA ALA A 504 -30.30 21.79 19.75
C ALA A 504 -30.79 20.73 18.75
N ILE A 505 -31.07 19.51 19.21
CA ILE A 505 -31.63 18.43 18.37
C ILE A 505 -33.13 18.22 18.58
N GLY A 506 -33.81 19.11 19.32
CA GLY A 506 -35.27 19.17 19.38
C GLY A 506 -35.95 18.45 20.56
N PHE A 507 -35.21 18.05 21.60
CA PHE A 507 -35.79 17.64 22.89
C PHE A 507 -35.98 18.85 23.82
N SER A 508 -36.94 18.77 24.73
CA SER A 508 -36.96 19.66 25.90
C SER A 508 -36.07 19.07 26.98
N ALA A 509 -35.08 19.83 27.43
CA ALA A 509 -34.18 19.42 28.49
C ALA A 509 -34.33 20.39 29.68
N VAL A 510 -34.69 19.86 30.84
CA VAL A 510 -34.79 20.60 32.09
C VAL A 510 -33.63 20.16 32.99
N ILE A 511 -32.95 21.12 33.61
CA ILE A 511 -31.93 20.84 34.61
C ILE A 511 -32.52 21.14 35.98
N GLU A 512 -32.39 20.20 36.91
CA GLU A 512 -32.66 20.39 38.33
C GLU A 512 -31.37 20.08 39.10
N GLU A 513 -31.06 20.84 40.14
CA GLU A 513 -29.97 20.49 41.06
C GLU A 513 -30.43 19.33 41.95
N VAL A 514 -29.49 18.48 42.37
CA VAL A 514 -29.81 17.31 43.21
C VAL A 514 -30.52 17.75 44.49
N GLU A 515 -30.17 18.89 45.09
CA GLU A 515 -30.81 19.39 46.31
C GLU A 515 -32.26 19.84 46.12
N ASP A 516 -32.65 20.17 44.88
CA ASP A 516 -33.93 20.79 44.54
C ASP A 516 -34.90 19.85 43.79
N THR A 517 -34.42 18.71 43.27
CA THR A 517 -35.24 17.80 42.47
C THR A 517 -36.30 17.05 43.30
N ASP A 518 -37.50 16.85 42.71
CA ASP A 518 -38.61 16.09 43.31
C ASP A 518 -38.89 14.81 42.52
N PRO A 519 -38.58 13.62 43.06
CA PRO A 519 -38.87 12.32 42.43
C PRO A 519 -40.33 12.08 42.05
N ALA A 520 -41.28 12.73 42.74
CA ALA A 520 -42.70 12.62 42.38
C ALA A 520 -43.02 13.28 41.03
N SER A 521 -42.17 14.20 40.55
CA SER A 521 -42.35 14.91 39.30
C SER A 521 -41.71 14.21 38.09
N TRP A 522 -40.83 13.24 38.31
CA TRP A 522 -40.02 12.62 37.26
C TRP A 522 -40.85 11.91 36.19
N GLY A 523 -42.04 11.41 36.53
CA GLY A 523 -42.98 10.79 35.57
C GLY A 523 -43.50 11.74 34.48
N ASN A 524 -43.21 13.04 34.55
CA ASN A 524 -43.51 14.00 33.49
C ASN A 524 -42.47 14.02 32.36
N TYR A 525 -41.41 13.23 32.48
CA TYR A 525 -40.27 13.17 31.56
C TYR A 525 -40.14 11.78 30.94
N ASP A 526 -39.75 11.73 29.67
CA ASP A 526 -39.56 10.51 28.90
C ASP A 526 -38.22 9.82 29.21
N LEU A 527 -37.26 10.57 29.76
CA LEU A 527 -35.93 10.11 30.15
C LEU A 527 -35.41 10.95 31.33
N LEU A 528 -34.79 10.27 32.28
CA LEU A 528 -34.00 10.88 33.34
C LEU A 528 -32.50 10.72 33.02
N ILE A 529 -31.71 11.78 33.25
CA ILE A 529 -30.25 11.74 33.22
C ILE A 529 -29.74 12.15 34.60
N SER A 530 -28.97 11.29 35.26
CA SER A 530 -28.18 11.65 36.43
C SER A 530 -26.81 12.12 35.95
N SER A 531 -26.48 13.39 36.10
CA SER A 531 -25.19 13.95 35.68
C SER A 531 -24.33 14.28 36.90
N SER A 532 -23.25 13.54 37.07
CA SER A 532 -22.31 13.72 38.19
C SER A 532 -21.05 14.48 37.80
N GLY A 533 -20.82 14.75 36.51
CA GLY A 533 -19.69 15.57 36.06
C GLY A 533 -18.34 15.11 36.61
N PHE A 534 -17.67 16.00 37.37
CA PHE A 534 -16.37 15.76 38.00
C PHE A 534 -16.46 15.52 39.52
N ASN A 535 -17.65 15.20 40.05
CA ASN A 535 -17.85 14.88 41.46
C ASN A 535 -16.99 13.67 41.90
N ASP A 536 -16.24 13.77 43.02
CA ASP A 536 -15.46 12.70 43.67
C ASP A 536 -16.31 11.75 44.50
N GLU A 537 -17.48 12.23 44.93
CA GLU A 537 -18.48 11.45 45.64
C GLU A 537 -19.77 11.42 44.80
N PRO A 538 -19.73 10.86 43.58
CA PRO A 538 -20.87 10.84 42.69
C PRO A 538 -22.05 10.10 43.32
N VAL A 539 -23.24 10.70 43.21
CA VAL A 539 -24.50 10.24 43.77
C VAL A 539 -24.41 10.06 45.29
N GLY A 540 -23.67 10.93 46.00
CA GLY A 540 -23.39 10.85 47.44
C GLY A 540 -24.63 10.95 48.36
N ALA A 541 -25.72 11.56 47.89
CA ALA A 541 -26.96 11.69 48.63
C ALA A 541 -27.76 10.37 48.70
N GLY A 542 -27.93 9.83 49.91
CA GLY A 542 -28.62 8.55 50.11
C GLY A 542 -30.08 8.51 49.68
N TRP A 543 -30.79 9.63 49.81
CA TRP A 543 -32.17 9.73 49.33
C TRP A 543 -32.24 9.74 47.80
N PHE A 544 -31.26 10.35 47.12
CA PHE A 544 -31.22 10.44 45.66
C PHE A 544 -30.94 9.07 45.04
N ARG A 545 -30.00 8.30 45.61
CA ARG A 545 -29.78 6.89 45.24
C ARG A 545 -31.05 6.05 45.35
N ALA A 546 -31.75 6.15 46.49
CA ALA A 546 -33.00 5.42 46.68
C ALA A 546 -34.10 5.83 45.69
N ALA A 547 -34.15 7.12 45.31
CA ALA A 547 -35.06 7.60 44.28
C ALA A 547 -34.73 7.03 42.89
N LEU A 548 -33.45 6.98 42.51
CA LEU A 548 -33.00 6.38 41.25
C LEU A 548 -33.29 4.87 41.20
N GLU A 549 -33.03 4.14 42.28
CA GLU A 549 -33.38 2.71 42.42
C GLU A 549 -34.89 2.48 42.27
N SER A 550 -35.71 3.35 42.90
CA SER A 550 -37.16 3.29 42.75
C SER A 550 -37.61 3.60 41.32
N TRP A 551 -36.95 4.54 40.64
CA TRP A 551 -37.27 4.93 39.26
C TRP A 551 -37.07 3.76 38.29
N VAL A 552 -35.92 3.08 38.35
CA VAL A 552 -35.59 1.96 37.44
C VAL A 552 -36.33 0.67 37.78
N SER A 553 -36.97 0.57 38.95
CA SER A 553 -37.82 -0.58 39.30
C SER A 553 -39.06 -0.71 38.40
N ASP A 554 -39.46 0.36 37.72
CA ASP A 554 -40.46 0.34 36.65
C ASP A 554 -39.76 0.22 35.29
N THR A 555 -40.00 -0.89 34.60
CA THR A 555 -39.38 -1.21 33.30
C THR A 555 -39.79 -0.29 32.15
N SER A 556 -40.81 0.56 32.34
CA SER A 556 -41.23 1.55 31.34
C SER A 556 -40.39 2.84 31.42
N HIS A 557 -39.73 3.08 32.55
CA HIS A 557 -38.87 4.23 32.75
C HIS A 557 -37.49 4.04 32.12
N LYS A 558 -36.83 5.17 31.81
CA LYS A 558 -35.49 5.21 31.24
C LYS A 558 -34.60 6.09 32.10
N LEU A 559 -33.38 5.63 32.35
CA LEU A 559 -32.35 6.35 33.09
C LEU A 559 -31.02 6.25 32.35
N LEU A 560 -30.31 7.37 32.24
CA LEU A 560 -28.91 7.42 31.86
C LEU A 560 -28.11 7.98 33.04
N VAL A 561 -27.00 7.33 33.39
CA VAL A 561 -26.09 7.81 34.42
C VAL A 561 -24.79 8.26 33.76
N GLU A 562 -24.43 9.52 33.98
CA GLU A 562 -23.24 10.17 33.43
C GLU A 562 -22.31 10.57 34.57
N GLY A 563 -21.04 10.16 34.47
CA GLY A 563 -19.99 10.52 35.41
C GLY A 563 -18.84 9.51 35.38
N GLY A 564 -17.60 10.01 35.28
CA GLY A 564 -16.42 9.17 35.07
C GLY A 564 -16.08 8.23 36.23
N GLU A 565 -16.41 8.64 37.47
CA GLU A 565 -16.08 7.90 38.69
C GLU A 565 -17.28 7.13 39.27
N VAL A 566 -18.49 7.27 38.71
CA VAL A 566 -19.73 6.70 39.29
C VAL A 566 -19.63 5.18 39.45
N GLY A 567 -19.19 4.47 38.40
CA GLY A 567 -19.04 3.01 38.43
C GLY A 567 -17.91 2.55 39.35
N TYR A 568 -16.78 3.28 39.37
CA TYR A 568 -15.65 2.99 40.26
C TYR A 568 -16.07 3.17 41.73
N ALA A 569 -16.70 4.29 42.06
CA ALA A 569 -17.15 4.61 43.41
C ALA A 569 -18.19 3.60 43.92
N ALA A 570 -19.20 3.28 43.10
CA ALA A 570 -20.27 2.35 43.47
C ALA A 570 -19.78 0.89 43.65
N THR A 571 -18.69 0.49 42.99
CA THR A 571 -18.15 -0.88 43.09
C THR A 571 -17.09 -1.06 44.17
N ILE A 572 -16.31 -0.02 44.48
CA ILE A 572 -15.18 -0.10 45.42
C ILE A 572 -15.53 0.37 46.82
N TYR A 573 -16.39 1.38 46.96
CA TYR A 573 -16.85 1.82 48.26
C TYR A 573 -18.07 0.98 48.69
N PRO A 574 -18.00 0.25 49.82
CA PRO A 574 -19.05 -0.67 50.26
C PRO A 574 -20.35 0.03 50.69
N GLU A 575 -20.49 1.34 50.45
CA GLU A 575 -21.58 2.15 50.98
C GLU A 575 -22.87 2.04 50.16
N TYR A 576 -22.82 1.70 48.86
CA TYR A 576 -24.00 1.73 47.95
C TYR A 576 -24.23 0.46 47.08
N PRO A 577 -24.23 -0.76 47.65
CA PRO A 577 -24.31 -2.00 46.86
C PRO A 577 -25.64 -2.22 46.12
N SER A 578 -26.75 -1.67 46.64
CA SER A 578 -28.07 -1.74 45.98
C SER A 578 -28.10 -0.91 44.71
N PHE A 579 -27.52 0.29 44.74
CA PHE A 579 -27.46 1.20 43.60
C PHE A 579 -26.58 0.62 42.49
N ALA A 580 -25.41 0.09 42.86
CA ALA A 580 -24.50 -0.57 41.92
C ALA A 580 -25.16 -1.75 41.18
N ALA A 581 -25.97 -2.54 41.89
CA ALA A 581 -26.68 -3.66 41.30
C ALA A 581 -27.90 -3.24 40.48
N ALA A 582 -28.80 -2.43 41.05
CA ALA A 582 -30.11 -2.13 40.47
C ALA A 582 -30.09 -1.04 39.39
N VAL A 583 -29.15 -0.09 39.46
CA VAL A 583 -29.05 1.05 38.53
C VAL A 583 -27.90 0.89 37.55
N LEU A 584 -26.73 0.44 38.03
CA LEU A 584 -25.52 0.33 37.20
C LEU A 584 -25.26 -1.07 36.62
N HIS A 585 -26.00 -2.09 37.06
CA HIS A 585 -25.88 -3.47 36.58
C HIS A 585 -24.45 -4.03 36.65
N THR A 586 -23.71 -3.74 37.74
CA THR A 586 -22.28 -4.11 37.87
C THR A 586 -22.03 -5.61 38.05
N GLY A 587 -23.07 -6.39 38.39
CA GLY A 587 -22.99 -7.84 38.61
C GLY A 587 -23.62 -8.66 37.47
N ASP A 588 -24.75 -8.18 36.95
CA ASP A 588 -25.52 -8.75 35.83
C ASP A 588 -26.49 -7.69 35.27
N TRP A 589 -26.95 -7.91 34.02
CA TRP A 589 -27.96 -7.09 33.35
C TRP A 589 -29.36 -7.66 33.53
#